data_AF-A0A9P8DL71-F1
#
_entry.id   AF-A0A9P8DL71-F1
#
_cell.length_a   1.000
_cell.length_b   1.000
_cell.length_c   1.000
_cell.angle_alpha   90.00
_cell.angle_beta   90.00
_cell.angle_gamma   90.00
#
_symmetry.space_group_name_H-M   'P 1'
#
loop_
_entity.id
_entity.type
_entity.pdbx_description
1 polymer ?
#
loop_
_entity_poly.entity_id
_entity_poly.type
_entity_poly.pdbx_seq_one_letter_code
_entity_poly.pdbx_strand_id
1 'polypeptide(L)'
;MQYKSLIVALYGVGASCSALRPPIERRATTEIPSDSFNSLETYWNYLYPWGAIHNGGARMDEEHVSVTDGVLTLTAEPRDDQEDPMHYLSGAIHAKSTFTVSAGGGYDISADERMAPEIDIAEWKGSGKISFNTFNTSDEVTALDRDFPNPEEWHFVRAELRDENGHDVRVKFFLDGVEQTTQYGRDYIGAGLRLIVNYQTEGSSGSPGPTTFDMSLPVLIHVS
;
A
#
# COMPACT_ATOMS: atom_id res chain seq x y z
N MET A 1 57.38 -40.87 49.99
CA MET A 1 55.99 -40.42 49.83
C MET A 1 55.89 -39.68 48.51
N GLN A 2 55.00 -40.10 47.61
CA GLN A 2 54.59 -39.33 46.43
C GLN A 2 53.13 -39.74 46.17
N TYR A 3 52.22 -38.79 46.28
CA TYR A 3 50.79 -39.05 46.16
C TYR A 3 50.37 -39.11 44.70
N LYS A 4 49.55 -40.11 44.34
CA LYS A 4 48.87 -40.17 43.05
C LYS A 4 47.74 -39.13 43.06
N SER A 5 47.86 -38.06 42.29
CA SER A 5 46.73 -37.16 42.03
C SER A 5 45.80 -37.77 41.00
N LEU A 6 44.60 -38.15 41.44
CA LEU A 6 43.50 -38.57 40.57
C LEU A 6 42.72 -37.30 40.15
N ILE A 7 42.83 -36.88 38.89
CA ILE A 7 41.99 -35.82 38.34
C ILE A 7 40.76 -36.45 37.71
N VAL A 8 39.60 -36.24 38.32
CA VAL A 8 38.29 -36.54 37.73
C VAL A 8 37.84 -35.31 36.95
N ALA A 9 37.99 -35.33 35.63
CA ALA A 9 37.42 -34.33 34.74
C ALA A 9 36.02 -34.75 34.31
N LEU A 10 34.99 -34.07 34.83
CA LEU A 10 33.60 -34.29 34.44
C LEU A 10 33.33 -33.60 33.11
N TYR A 11 33.41 -34.35 32.00
CA TYR A 11 32.95 -33.86 30.70
C TYR A 11 31.43 -33.80 30.68
N GLY A 12 30.88 -32.63 31.03
CA GLY A 12 29.50 -32.29 30.72
C GLY A 12 29.33 -32.21 29.21
N VAL A 13 28.79 -33.25 28.59
CA VAL A 13 28.33 -33.19 27.19
C VAL A 13 27.11 -32.29 27.15
N GLY A 14 27.36 -30.99 26.90
CA GLY A 14 26.31 -30.05 26.55
C GLY A 14 25.68 -30.48 25.24
N ALA A 15 24.59 -31.24 25.32
CA ALA A 15 23.72 -31.49 24.18
C ALA A 15 23.02 -30.18 23.82
N SER A 16 23.70 -29.34 23.05
CA SER A 16 23.07 -28.25 22.31
C SER A 16 22.12 -28.88 21.30
N CYS A 17 20.91 -29.17 21.77
CA CYS A 17 19.77 -29.43 20.90
C CYS A 17 19.43 -28.08 20.23
N SER A 18 20.18 -27.76 19.18
CA SER A 18 19.77 -26.79 18.18
C SER A 18 18.48 -27.33 17.60
N ALA A 19 17.35 -26.92 18.18
CA ALA A 19 16.05 -27.15 17.63
C ALA A 19 16.08 -26.60 16.20
N LEU A 20 16.11 -27.52 15.23
CA LEU A 20 15.96 -27.19 13.82
C LEU A 20 14.59 -26.51 13.71
N ARG A 21 14.58 -25.18 13.71
CA ARG A 21 13.42 -24.43 13.24
C ARG A 21 13.14 -25.00 11.85
N PRO A 22 11.96 -25.60 11.59
CA PRO A 22 11.64 -26.02 10.24
C PRO A 22 11.81 -24.79 9.33
N PRO A 23 12.34 -24.95 8.10
CA PRO A 23 12.37 -23.84 7.16
C PRO A 23 10.98 -23.23 7.09
N ILE A 24 10.88 -21.92 7.25
CA ILE A 24 9.63 -21.21 7.00
C ILE A 24 9.40 -21.32 5.49
N GLU A 25 8.58 -22.28 5.07
CA GLU A 25 8.07 -22.33 3.69
C GLU A 25 7.13 -21.13 3.51
N ARG A 26 7.73 -19.99 3.15
CA ARG A 26 7.01 -18.79 2.73
C ARG A 26 6.32 -19.06 1.40
N ARG A 27 5.12 -19.65 1.45
CA ARG A 27 4.12 -19.41 0.41
C ARG A 27 3.53 -18.02 0.68
N ALA A 28 4.11 -17.01 0.02
CA ALA A 28 3.35 -15.80 -0.26
C ALA A 28 2.21 -16.22 -1.20
N THR A 29 0.97 -15.91 -0.84
CA THR A 29 -0.18 -15.99 -1.75
C THR A 29 -0.41 -14.60 -2.34
N THR A 30 -0.38 -14.50 -3.66
CA THR A 30 -0.72 -13.28 -4.37
C THR A 30 -2.26 -13.21 -4.44
N GLU A 31 -2.87 -12.38 -3.58
CA GLU A 31 -4.33 -12.27 -3.49
C GLU A 31 -4.94 -11.50 -4.68
N ILE A 32 -4.24 -10.46 -5.16
CA ILE A 32 -4.60 -9.68 -6.36
C ILE A 32 -3.48 -9.88 -7.39
N PRO A 33 -3.73 -10.58 -8.51
CA PRO A 33 -2.74 -10.76 -9.56
C PRO A 33 -2.30 -9.43 -10.20
N SER A 34 -1.04 -9.36 -10.63
CA SER A 34 -0.48 -8.19 -11.33
C SER A 34 -1.15 -7.88 -12.67
N ASP A 35 -1.92 -8.83 -13.22
CA ASP A 35 -2.69 -8.72 -14.45
C ASP A 35 -4.21 -8.60 -14.20
N SER A 36 -4.63 -8.37 -12.95
CA SER A 36 -6.05 -8.36 -12.52
C SER A 36 -6.96 -7.40 -13.28
N PHE A 37 -6.43 -6.31 -13.88
CA PHE A 37 -7.21 -5.41 -14.74
C PHE A 37 -7.73 -6.09 -16.02
N ASN A 38 -7.04 -7.11 -16.55
CA ASN A 38 -7.56 -7.94 -17.66
C ASN A 38 -8.85 -8.70 -17.30
N SER A 39 -9.23 -8.71 -16.02
CA SER A 39 -10.48 -9.26 -15.52
C SER A 39 -11.00 -8.40 -14.37
N LEU A 40 -11.08 -7.08 -14.59
CA LEU A 40 -11.38 -6.06 -13.58
C LEU A 40 -12.47 -6.50 -12.59
N GLU A 41 -13.67 -6.80 -13.09
CA GLU A 41 -14.81 -7.23 -12.25
C GLU A 41 -14.60 -8.54 -11.47
N THR A 42 -13.57 -9.34 -11.74
CA THR A 42 -13.25 -10.52 -10.92
C THR A 42 -12.61 -10.10 -9.59
N TYR A 43 -11.75 -9.08 -9.62
CA TYR A 43 -10.91 -8.67 -8.49
C TYR A 43 -11.31 -7.32 -7.88
N TRP A 44 -12.09 -6.52 -8.60
CA TRP A 44 -12.37 -5.12 -8.28
C TRP A 44 -13.88 -4.80 -8.30
N ASN A 45 -14.26 -3.81 -7.52
CA ASN A 45 -15.53 -3.08 -7.54
C ASN A 45 -15.23 -1.61 -7.91
N TYR A 46 -16.21 -0.89 -8.43
CA TYR A 46 -16.14 0.57 -8.59
C TYR A 46 -16.41 1.32 -7.27
N LEU A 47 -16.08 2.62 -7.27
CA LEU A 47 -16.18 3.56 -6.15
C LEU A 47 -15.24 3.22 -4.98
N TYR A 48 -15.26 4.06 -3.94
CA TYR A 48 -14.77 3.66 -2.62
C TYR A 48 -15.80 2.69 -1.98
N PRO A 49 -15.39 1.73 -1.15
CA PRO A 49 -16.33 0.83 -0.46
C PRO A 49 -17.27 1.52 0.55
N TRP A 50 -17.00 2.75 0.98
CA TRP A 50 -17.97 3.61 1.68
C TRP A 50 -18.87 4.47 0.76
N GLY A 51 -18.61 4.53 -0.55
CA GLY A 51 -19.43 5.24 -1.54
C GLY A 51 -18.64 6.13 -2.51
N ALA A 52 -19.31 7.14 -3.06
CA ALA A 52 -18.80 7.94 -4.18
C ALA A 52 -17.93 9.16 -3.80
N ILE A 53 -17.65 9.42 -2.52
CA ILE A 53 -16.94 10.65 -2.09
C ILE A 53 -15.90 10.36 -1.00
N HIS A 54 -14.87 11.20 -0.91
CA HIS A 54 -13.85 11.17 0.14
C HIS A 54 -13.33 12.59 0.43
N ASN A 55 -12.11 12.73 0.95
CA ASN A 55 -11.47 13.99 1.37
C ASN A 55 -10.94 14.87 0.21
N GLY A 56 -11.79 15.23 -0.75
CA GLY A 56 -11.39 16.10 -1.88
C GLY A 56 -12.57 16.64 -2.68
N GLY A 57 -12.29 17.13 -3.88
CA GLY A 57 -13.22 17.80 -4.78
C GLY A 57 -13.89 16.91 -5.83
N ALA A 58 -13.62 15.60 -5.86
CA ALA A 58 -14.23 14.68 -6.83
C ALA A 58 -15.34 13.80 -6.25
N ARG A 59 -16.39 13.63 -7.05
CA ARG A 59 -17.39 12.56 -6.94
C ARG A 59 -17.01 11.43 -7.88
N MET A 60 -16.90 10.23 -7.35
CA MET A 60 -16.51 9.02 -8.08
C MET A 60 -17.70 8.38 -8.79
N ASP A 61 -17.48 7.90 -10.02
CA ASP A 61 -18.41 7.08 -10.79
C ASP A 61 -17.68 6.02 -11.63
N GLU A 62 -18.45 5.19 -12.35
CA GLU A 62 -17.96 4.12 -13.22
C GLU A 62 -17.62 4.61 -14.63
N GLU A 63 -18.21 5.72 -15.11
CA GLU A 63 -17.97 6.25 -16.46
C GLU A 63 -16.55 6.81 -16.60
N HIS A 64 -15.95 7.23 -15.48
CA HIS A 64 -14.56 7.68 -15.36
C HIS A 64 -13.54 6.56 -15.08
N VAL A 65 -13.94 5.29 -15.21
CA VAL A 65 -13.07 4.11 -15.06
C VAL A 65 -13.08 3.30 -16.35
N SER A 66 -11.90 3.05 -16.91
CA SER A 66 -11.77 2.18 -18.09
C SER A 66 -10.53 1.29 -18.01
N VAL A 67 -10.57 0.16 -18.72
CA VAL A 67 -9.40 -0.71 -18.92
C VAL A 67 -9.24 -0.99 -20.41
N THR A 68 -8.04 -0.75 -20.94
CA THR A 68 -7.64 -1.13 -22.31
C THR A 68 -6.31 -1.88 -22.25
N ASP A 69 -6.21 -3.04 -22.91
CA ASP A 69 -4.99 -3.86 -22.97
C ASP A 69 -4.32 -4.13 -21.59
N GLY A 70 -5.13 -4.29 -20.54
CA GLY A 70 -4.68 -4.54 -19.17
C GLY A 70 -4.22 -3.29 -18.40
N VAL A 71 -4.33 -2.09 -18.99
CA VAL A 71 -4.04 -0.81 -18.35
C VAL A 71 -5.33 -0.18 -17.83
N LEU A 72 -5.40 0.03 -16.51
CA LEU A 72 -6.42 0.88 -15.88
C LEU A 72 -6.18 2.35 -16.24
N THR A 73 -7.22 3.03 -16.68
CA THR A 73 -7.24 4.48 -16.87
C THR A 73 -8.37 5.07 -16.03
N LEU A 74 -8.03 6.06 -15.19
CA LEU A 74 -8.97 6.88 -14.44
C LEU A 74 -8.94 8.28 -15.04
N THR A 75 -10.10 8.89 -15.27
CA THR A 75 -10.21 10.27 -15.79
C THR A 75 -10.85 11.18 -14.75
N ALA A 76 -10.66 12.49 -14.89
CA ALA A 76 -11.38 13.50 -14.13
C ALA A 76 -11.98 14.56 -15.06
N GLU A 77 -13.23 14.93 -14.83
CA GLU A 77 -13.99 15.96 -15.55
C GLU A 77 -14.34 17.12 -14.60
N PRO A 78 -13.95 18.37 -14.89
CA PRO A 78 -14.40 19.53 -14.12
C PRO A 78 -15.88 19.82 -14.36
N ARG A 79 -16.59 20.21 -13.30
CA ARG A 79 -18.01 20.60 -13.30
C ARG A 79 -18.15 22.10 -13.13
N ASP A 80 -18.96 22.75 -13.96
CA ASP A 80 -19.21 24.21 -13.91
C ASP A 80 -20.11 24.67 -12.74
N ASP A 81 -20.53 23.77 -11.84
CA ASP A 81 -21.40 24.08 -10.71
C ASP A 81 -20.58 24.52 -9.49
N GLN A 82 -20.46 25.84 -9.29
CA GLN A 82 -19.71 26.43 -8.17
C GLN A 82 -20.38 26.30 -6.80
N GLU A 83 -21.61 25.75 -6.71
CA GLU A 83 -22.27 25.49 -5.42
C GLU A 83 -22.09 24.04 -4.91
N ASP A 84 -21.75 23.08 -5.78
CA ASP A 84 -21.38 21.71 -5.37
C ASP A 84 -19.91 21.68 -4.93
N PRO A 85 -19.57 21.32 -3.67
CA PRO A 85 -18.18 21.15 -3.26
C PRO A 85 -17.44 20.04 -4.04
N MET A 86 -18.18 19.17 -4.74
CA MET A 86 -17.63 18.22 -5.70
C MET A 86 -17.46 18.90 -7.07
N HIS A 87 -16.41 19.70 -7.21
CA HIS A 87 -16.06 20.39 -8.46
C HIS A 87 -15.71 19.44 -9.62
N TYR A 88 -15.60 18.12 -9.39
CA TYR A 88 -15.18 17.13 -10.39
C TYR A 88 -16.05 15.85 -10.38
N LEU A 89 -16.22 15.23 -11.56
CA LEU A 89 -16.46 13.79 -11.67
C LEU A 89 -15.12 13.08 -11.86
N SER A 90 -14.97 11.86 -11.34
CA SER A 90 -13.72 11.09 -11.45
C SER A 90 -13.92 9.59 -11.22
N GLY A 91 -12.86 8.81 -11.38
CA GLY A 91 -12.85 7.35 -11.23
C GLY A 91 -12.24 6.85 -9.92
N ALA A 92 -12.85 5.82 -9.34
CA ALA A 92 -12.25 5.02 -8.26
C ALA A 92 -12.65 3.54 -8.38
N ILE A 93 -11.74 2.66 -7.99
CA ILE A 93 -11.98 1.22 -7.80
C ILE A 93 -11.41 0.76 -6.46
N HIS A 94 -11.97 -0.33 -5.94
CA HIS A 94 -11.46 -1.04 -4.79
C HIS A 94 -11.45 -2.55 -4.99
N ALA A 95 -10.49 -3.26 -4.39
CA ALA A 95 -10.39 -4.70 -4.52
C ALA A 95 -11.55 -5.40 -3.79
N LYS A 96 -11.88 -6.64 -4.18
CA LYS A 96 -12.94 -7.43 -3.52
C LYS A 96 -12.44 -8.15 -2.27
N SER A 97 -11.15 -8.44 -2.20
CA SER A 97 -10.47 -9.20 -1.15
C SER A 97 -9.76 -8.30 -0.14
N THR A 98 -10.00 -8.52 1.15
CA THR A 98 -9.13 -8.02 2.23
C THR A 98 -8.04 -9.02 2.61
N PHE A 99 -6.95 -8.51 3.18
CA PHE A 99 -5.86 -9.22 3.82
C PHE A 99 -5.60 -8.63 5.21
N THR A 100 -4.74 -9.28 5.98
CA THR A 100 -4.27 -8.83 7.30
C THR A 100 -2.80 -9.20 7.44
N VAL A 101 -1.98 -8.39 8.12
CA VAL A 101 -0.60 -8.83 8.44
C VAL A 101 -0.65 -9.72 9.67
N SER A 102 -0.19 -10.96 9.55
CA SER A 102 -0.16 -11.92 10.66
C SER A 102 1.17 -11.83 11.43
N ALA A 103 1.11 -11.96 12.76
CA ALA A 103 2.30 -11.99 13.61
C ALA A 103 3.27 -13.11 13.22
N GLY A 104 4.57 -12.80 13.15
CA GLY A 104 5.63 -13.68 12.64
C GLY A 104 5.60 -13.92 11.12
N GLY A 105 4.67 -13.29 10.41
CA GLY A 105 4.49 -13.40 8.96
C GLY A 105 4.87 -12.13 8.20
N GLY A 106 4.54 -12.10 6.92
CA GLY A 106 4.77 -10.96 6.05
C GLY A 106 4.06 -11.13 4.72
N TYR A 107 3.43 -10.06 4.25
CA TYR A 107 2.67 -10.01 3.01
C TYR A 107 3.22 -8.88 2.14
N ASP A 108 3.08 -9.03 0.83
CA ASP A 108 3.35 -7.96 -0.15
C ASP A 108 1.96 -7.53 -0.66
N ILE A 109 1.51 -6.30 -0.37
CA ILE A 109 0.06 -5.98 -0.19
C ILE A 109 -0.35 -4.50 -0.42
N SER A 110 -1.66 -4.22 -0.32
CA SER A 110 -2.34 -3.07 -0.93
C SER A 110 -3.74 -2.63 -0.32
N ALA A 111 -3.87 -1.51 0.48
CA ALA A 111 -5.00 -0.57 1.00
C ALA A 111 -6.25 -0.87 1.97
N ASP A 112 -7.48 -0.23 1.87
CA ASP A 112 -8.87 -0.37 2.53
C ASP A 112 -9.14 -1.20 3.82
N GLU A 113 -9.99 -0.86 4.80
CA GLU A 113 -10.74 0.33 5.25
C GLU A 113 -11.13 0.01 6.71
N ARG A 114 -11.27 0.94 7.65
CA ARG A 114 -11.63 2.37 7.52
C ARG A 114 -10.81 3.20 8.51
N MET A 115 -10.46 4.43 8.11
CA MET A 115 -10.05 5.54 8.99
C MET A 115 -9.03 5.13 10.06
N ALA A 116 -7.81 4.85 9.59
CA ALA A 116 -6.72 4.15 10.30
C ALA A 116 -7.06 2.69 10.67
N PRO A 117 -6.34 1.68 10.15
CA PRO A 117 -5.09 1.78 9.36
C PRO A 117 -5.28 2.32 7.94
N GLU A 118 -4.33 3.13 7.46
CA GLU A 118 -4.25 3.65 6.08
C GLU A 118 -2.78 3.88 5.69
N ILE A 119 -2.42 3.44 4.48
CA ILE A 119 -1.06 3.53 3.91
C ILE A 119 -1.18 4.02 2.46
N ASP A 120 -0.62 5.19 2.18
CA ASP A 120 -0.48 5.70 0.81
C ASP A 120 0.78 5.12 0.20
N ILE A 121 0.62 4.06 -0.58
CA ILE A 121 1.72 3.46 -1.37
C ILE A 121 2.29 4.50 -2.35
N ALA A 122 1.44 5.40 -2.86
CA ALA A 122 1.81 6.56 -3.65
C ALA A 122 0.65 7.57 -3.71
N GLU A 123 0.87 8.81 -3.28
CA GLU A 123 -0.06 9.93 -3.43
C GLU A 123 0.55 11.00 -4.36
N TRP A 124 0.01 11.18 -5.57
CA TRP A 124 0.50 12.24 -6.48
C TRP A 124 -0.11 13.59 -6.11
N LYS A 125 0.75 14.56 -5.80
CA LYS A 125 0.35 15.85 -5.21
C LYS A 125 0.02 16.94 -6.23
N GLY A 126 -0.02 16.64 -7.53
CA GLY A 126 -0.16 17.59 -8.64
C GLY A 126 1.03 18.57 -8.84
N SER A 127 1.76 18.87 -7.77
CA SER A 127 2.93 19.76 -7.72
C SER A 127 4.25 19.15 -8.25
N GLY A 128 4.17 18.08 -9.04
CA GLY A 128 5.34 17.29 -9.47
C GLY A 128 5.93 16.42 -8.36
N LYS A 129 5.16 16.13 -7.31
CA LYS A 129 5.58 15.32 -6.15
C LYS A 129 4.73 14.08 -5.99
N ILE A 130 5.36 13.04 -5.46
CA ILE A 130 4.76 11.80 -4.98
C ILE A 130 5.01 11.71 -3.47
N SER A 131 3.97 11.42 -2.69
CA SER A 131 4.07 11.24 -1.24
C SER A 131 3.89 9.78 -0.84
N PHE A 132 4.52 9.41 0.28
CA PHE A 132 4.47 8.09 0.89
C PHE A 132 4.04 8.26 2.34
N ASN A 133 2.85 7.77 2.71
CA ASN A 133 2.24 8.07 4.00
C ASN A 133 1.82 6.81 4.76
N THR A 134 1.89 6.87 6.09
CA THR A 134 1.29 5.90 7.00
C THR A 134 0.54 6.64 8.10
N PHE A 135 -0.76 6.37 8.24
CA PHE A 135 -1.68 7.03 9.17
C PHE A 135 -1.96 6.12 10.38
N ASN A 136 -1.44 6.48 11.55
CA ASN A 136 -1.83 5.82 12.81
C ASN A 136 -3.16 6.35 13.32
N THR A 137 -3.45 7.62 13.03
CA THR A 137 -4.77 8.25 13.08
C THR A 137 -4.82 9.33 11.99
N SER A 138 -5.96 10.02 11.80
CA SER A 138 -6.05 11.18 10.89
C SER A 138 -5.07 12.31 11.24
N ASP A 139 -4.69 12.42 12.51
CA ASP A 139 -3.81 13.49 13.03
C ASP A 139 -2.38 13.00 13.34
N GLU A 140 -2.14 11.68 13.30
CA GLU A 140 -0.82 11.08 13.48
C GLU A 140 -0.36 10.37 12.20
N VAL A 141 0.24 11.17 11.32
CA VAL A 141 0.70 10.77 9.99
C VAL A 141 2.22 10.84 9.93
N THR A 142 2.86 9.76 9.46
CA THR A 142 4.23 9.85 8.94
C THR A 142 4.12 10.06 7.44
N ALA A 143 4.72 11.12 6.91
CA ALA A 143 4.64 11.50 5.50
C ALA A 143 6.03 11.78 4.93
N LEU A 144 6.22 11.49 3.64
CA LEU A 144 7.45 11.84 2.92
C LEU A 144 7.16 12.17 1.45
N ASP A 145 7.26 13.45 1.11
CA ASP A 145 7.27 13.90 -0.27
C ASP A 145 8.62 13.62 -0.95
N ARG A 146 8.55 13.12 -2.18
CA ARG A 146 9.64 13.04 -3.15
C ARG A 146 9.24 13.78 -4.41
N ASP A 147 10.23 14.31 -5.14
CA ASP A 147 10.00 14.78 -6.50
C ASP A 147 9.73 13.56 -7.40
N PHE A 148 8.66 13.61 -8.20
CA PHE A 148 8.30 12.52 -9.12
C PHE A 148 9.00 12.78 -10.47
N PRO A 149 9.97 11.94 -10.87
CA PRO A 149 10.65 12.11 -12.15
C PRO A 149 9.71 11.78 -13.31
N ASN A 150 10.07 12.25 -14.52
CA ASN A 150 9.57 11.79 -15.82
C ASN A 150 8.08 11.37 -15.86
N PRO A 151 7.10 12.26 -15.55
CA PRO A 151 5.69 11.88 -15.41
C PRO A 151 5.01 11.33 -16.68
N GLU A 152 5.68 11.37 -17.83
CA GLU A 152 5.25 10.78 -19.11
C GLU A 152 5.73 9.31 -19.28
N GLU A 153 6.59 8.80 -18.40
CA GLU A 153 7.16 7.44 -18.43
C GLU A 153 6.48 6.52 -17.40
N TRP A 154 6.55 5.19 -17.64
CA TRP A 154 6.00 4.21 -16.71
C TRP A 154 6.89 4.02 -15.49
N HIS A 155 6.31 4.19 -14.30
CA HIS A 155 6.99 4.01 -13.01
C HIS A 155 6.43 2.85 -12.19
N PHE A 156 7.28 2.26 -11.35
CA PHE A 156 6.92 1.18 -10.43
C PHE A 156 6.86 1.67 -8.98
N VAL A 157 5.68 1.65 -8.37
CA VAL A 157 5.49 1.93 -6.94
C VAL A 157 5.19 0.62 -6.19
N ARG A 158 5.75 0.47 -4.99
CA ARG A 158 5.56 -0.74 -4.16
C ARG A 158 5.70 -0.42 -2.67
N ALA A 159 4.88 -1.06 -1.83
CA ALA A 159 5.10 -1.15 -0.40
C ALA A 159 5.39 -2.60 0.04
N GLU A 160 6.41 -2.82 0.86
CA GLU A 160 6.62 -4.09 1.59
C GLU A 160 6.10 -3.92 3.02
N LEU A 161 5.14 -4.77 3.43
CA LEU A 161 4.55 -4.75 4.76
C LEU A 161 4.94 -6.01 5.54
N ARG A 162 5.58 -5.84 6.69
CA ARG A 162 6.07 -6.95 7.53
C ARG A 162 5.72 -6.71 8.98
N ASP A 163 5.52 -7.79 9.73
CA ASP A 163 5.53 -7.71 11.19
C ASP A 163 6.88 -7.18 11.69
N GLU A 164 6.84 -6.19 12.59
CA GLU A 164 8.01 -5.65 13.28
C GLU A 164 8.22 -6.29 14.67
N ASN A 165 7.14 -6.52 15.42
CA ASN A 165 7.21 -6.83 16.86
C ASN A 165 6.00 -7.61 17.44
N GLY A 166 5.08 -8.09 16.60
CA GLY A 166 3.83 -8.76 16.98
C GLY A 166 2.62 -7.84 17.11
N HIS A 167 2.80 -6.52 17.00
CA HIS A 167 1.77 -5.48 17.12
C HIS A 167 1.79 -4.51 15.94
N ASP A 168 2.98 -4.02 15.59
CA ASP A 168 3.19 -3.00 14.56
C ASP A 168 3.58 -3.62 13.21
N VAL A 169 3.16 -2.97 12.13
CA VAL A 169 3.59 -3.29 10.76
C VAL A 169 4.65 -2.29 10.31
N ARG A 170 5.83 -2.79 9.97
CA ARG A 170 6.85 -2.02 9.24
C ARG A 170 6.45 -1.93 7.78
N VAL A 171 6.46 -0.72 7.24
CA VAL A 171 6.12 -0.39 5.85
C VAL A 171 7.35 0.17 5.15
N LYS A 172 7.87 -0.51 4.12
CA LYS A 172 8.95 0.01 3.27
C LYS A 172 8.38 0.44 1.93
N PHE A 173 8.61 1.70 1.55
CA PHE A 173 8.13 2.25 0.28
C PHE A 173 9.23 2.25 -0.77
N PHE A 174 8.89 1.94 -2.02
CA PHE A 174 9.81 1.89 -3.15
C PHE A 174 9.23 2.65 -4.35
N LEU A 175 10.11 3.38 -5.04
CA LEU A 175 9.87 3.96 -6.37
C LEU A 175 10.98 3.42 -7.29
N ASP A 176 10.60 2.80 -8.40
CA ASP A 176 11.48 2.16 -9.38
C ASP A 176 12.48 1.17 -8.75
N GLY A 177 12.01 0.44 -7.75
CA GLY A 177 12.79 -0.53 -6.98
C GLY A 177 13.75 0.09 -5.94
N VAL A 178 13.88 1.42 -5.88
CA VAL A 178 14.70 2.14 -4.90
C VAL A 178 13.87 2.44 -3.65
N GLU A 179 14.34 1.99 -2.48
CA GLU A 179 13.69 2.27 -1.20
C GLU A 179 13.70 3.78 -0.90
N GLN A 180 12.53 4.36 -0.71
CA GLN A 180 12.33 5.79 -0.46
C GLN A 180 12.33 6.12 1.04
N THR A 181 11.72 5.24 1.84
CA THR A 181 11.63 5.33 3.30
C THR A 181 11.10 4.04 3.94
N THR A 182 11.32 3.90 5.25
CA THR A 182 10.66 2.93 6.12
C THR A 182 9.80 3.69 7.14
N GLN A 183 8.53 3.31 7.28
CA GLN A 183 7.58 3.85 8.26
C GLN A 183 6.89 2.71 9.05
N TYR A 184 6.03 3.06 10.00
CA TYR A 184 5.42 2.10 10.93
C TYR A 184 3.94 2.38 11.18
N GLY A 185 3.10 1.41 10.85
CA GLY A 185 1.69 1.38 11.22
C GLY A 185 1.52 0.69 12.57
N ARG A 186 1.11 1.43 13.59
CA ARG A 186 1.01 0.94 14.98
C ARG A 186 -0.28 0.16 15.20
N ASP A 187 -0.18 -0.98 15.86
CA ASP A 187 -1.30 -1.92 16.08
C ASP A 187 -1.99 -2.40 14.77
N TYR A 188 -1.27 -2.38 13.63
CA TYR A 188 -1.77 -2.85 12.33
C TYR A 188 -1.81 -4.39 12.20
N ILE A 189 -1.17 -5.14 13.11
CA ILE A 189 -1.17 -6.61 13.06
C ILE A 189 -2.60 -7.16 13.26
N GLY A 190 -3.05 -7.97 12.31
CA GLY A 190 -4.41 -8.50 12.26
C GLY A 190 -5.47 -7.52 11.74
N ALA A 191 -5.12 -6.26 11.46
CA ALA A 191 -6.05 -5.28 10.92
C ALA A 191 -6.32 -5.53 9.43
N GLY A 192 -7.57 -5.31 9.01
CA GLY A 192 -8.05 -5.55 7.64
C GLY A 192 -7.67 -4.43 6.67
N LEU A 193 -7.12 -4.83 5.53
CA LEU A 193 -6.61 -3.97 4.45
C LEU A 193 -7.03 -4.56 3.05
N ARG A 194 -7.38 -3.79 1.99
CA ARG A 194 -7.86 -4.16 0.60
C ARG A 194 -7.62 -3.03 -0.46
N LEU A 195 -7.18 -3.24 -1.71
CA LEU A 195 -6.60 -2.07 -2.46
C LEU A 195 -7.64 -1.04 -2.93
N ILE A 196 -7.38 0.27 -2.77
CA ILE A 196 -8.04 1.37 -3.49
C ILE A 196 -7.10 1.87 -4.60
N VAL A 197 -7.64 2.13 -5.78
CA VAL A 197 -7.01 3.00 -6.79
C VAL A 197 -8.04 4.06 -7.17
N ASN A 198 -7.68 5.34 -7.03
CA ASN A 198 -8.60 6.45 -7.30
C ASN A 198 -7.87 7.65 -7.90
N TYR A 199 -8.61 8.52 -8.56
CA TYR A 199 -8.13 9.83 -9.01
C TYR A 199 -8.90 10.94 -8.27
N GLN A 200 -8.68 11.05 -6.97
CA GLN A 200 -9.15 12.20 -6.20
C GLN A 200 -8.54 13.50 -6.72
N THR A 201 -9.35 14.55 -6.80
CA THR A 201 -8.88 15.92 -7.06
C THR A 201 -8.95 16.75 -5.78
N GLU A 202 -8.10 17.77 -5.72
CA GLU A 202 -8.02 18.73 -4.63
C GLU A 202 -7.66 18.11 -3.25
N GLY A 203 -8.26 18.57 -2.16
CA GLY A 203 -8.02 18.03 -0.81
C GLY A 203 -6.61 18.26 -0.28
N SER A 204 -5.98 17.19 0.20
CA SER A 204 -4.58 17.16 0.69
C SER A 204 -3.55 17.60 -0.36
N SER A 205 -3.91 17.58 -1.65
CA SER A 205 -3.03 17.94 -2.78
C SER A 205 -3.17 19.41 -3.20
N GLY A 206 -3.98 20.21 -2.50
CA GLY A 206 -4.15 21.65 -2.76
C GLY A 206 -5.24 21.95 -3.79
N SER A 207 -5.34 23.20 -4.24
CA SER A 207 -6.35 23.63 -5.23
C SER A 207 -5.81 24.74 -6.14
N PRO A 208 -6.37 24.93 -7.35
CA PRO A 208 -7.43 24.15 -7.98
C PRO A 208 -6.95 22.78 -8.49
N GLY A 209 -7.91 21.89 -8.77
CA GLY A 209 -7.66 20.65 -9.53
C GLY A 209 -7.34 20.88 -11.02
N PRO A 210 -7.28 19.79 -11.82
CA PRO A 210 -6.99 19.85 -13.27
C PRO A 210 -8.00 20.70 -14.05
N THR A 211 -7.57 21.36 -15.13
CA THR A 211 -8.47 22.17 -15.98
C THR A 211 -8.78 21.53 -17.33
N THR A 212 -8.24 20.35 -17.59
CA THR A 212 -8.44 19.56 -18.82
C THR A 212 -8.78 18.13 -18.48
N PHE A 213 -9.60 17.49 -19.30
CA PHE A 213 -9.70 16.04 -19.34
C PHE A 213 -8.32 15.42 -19.62
N ASP A 214 -8.14 14.19 -19.15
CA ASP A 214 -6.99 13.30 -19.36
C ASP A 214 -5.75 13.62 -18.50
N MET A 215 -5.61 12.84 -17.41
CA MET A 215 -4.31 12.28 -17.05
C MET A 215 -4.44 10.75 -17.01
N SER A 216 -4.12 10.09 -18.12
CA SER A 216 -3.57 8.73 -18.03
C SER A 216 -2.31 8.77 -17.17
N LEU A 217 -2.40 8.31 -15.93
CA LEU A 217 -1.23 8.12 -15.06
C LEU A 217 -0.59 6.78 -15.44
N PRO A 218 0.63 6.76 -16.03
CA PRO A 218 1.33 5.52 -16.39
C PRO A 218 1.94 4.85 -15.16
N VAL A 219 1.09 4.40 -14.24
CA VAL A 219 1.48 3.79 -12.97
C VAL A 219 1.06 2.32 -12.97
N LEU A 220 2.04 1.42 -13.09
CA LEU A 220 1.79 -0.01 -12.97
C LEU A 220 1.87 -0.41 -11.48
N ILE A 221 0.72 -0.51 -10.84
CA ILE A 221 0.62 -0.98 -9.45
C ILE A 221 0.88 -2.49 -9.43
N HIS A 222 2.11 -2.89 -9.13
CA HIS A 222 2.49 -4.29 -9.06
C HIS A 222 2.23 -4.87 -7.67
N VAL A 223 1.22 -5.74 -7.57
CA VAL A 223 0.93 -6.56 -6.38
C VAL A 223 1.49 -7.96 -6.64
N SER A 224 2.33 -8.47 -5.73
CA SER A 224 3.10 -9.72 -5.91
C SER A 224 3.18 -10.59 -4.66
#